data_AF-A0AAU5BXZ2-F1
#
_entry.id   AF-A0AAU5BXZ2-F1
#
_cell.length_a   1.000
_cell.length_b   1.000
_cell.length_c   1.000
_cell.angle_alpha   90.00
_cell.angle_beta   90.00
_cell.angle_gamma   90.00
#
_symmetry.space_group_name_H-M   'P 1'
#
loop_
_entity.id
_entity.type
_entity.pdbx_description
1 polymer ?
#
loop_
_entity_poly.entity_id
_entity_poly.type
_entity_poly.pdbx_seq_one_letter_code
_entity_poly.pdbx_strand_id
1 'polypeptide(L)'
;MRRVLAIPLLLAGLALVGCTAGPEDSQAAPVDPIDAAYAEHNKCLGEHGVKLREKSTGVWVVDKDAVDRKVMVDAEEKCKSLLPFELPVDQDALKRAQGVAECYRRNGYPDWPDPDPKTGEFPEGSDMNDSAVMRKCSPVAPEDNLGTAPVSG
;
A
#
# COMPACT_ATOMS: atom_id res chain seq x y z
N MET A 1 -74.44 -27.58 19.55
CA MET A 1 -74.72 -26.45 20.46
C MET A 1 -73.53 -25.49 20.42
N ARG A 2 -73.72 -24.28 19.87
CA ARG A 2 -72.72 -23.20 19.88
C ARG A 2 -72.59 -22.65 21.30
N ARG A 3 -71.37 -22.53 21.82
CA ARG A 3 -71.06 -21.65 22.96
C ARG A 3 -69.98 -20.66 22.54
N VAL A 4 -70.27 -19.41 22.87
CA VAL A 4 -69.59 -18.18 22.47
C VAL A 4 -68.61 -17.78 23.59
N LEU A 5 -67.39 -17.43 23.16
CA LEU A 5 -66.37 -16.52 23.71
C LEU A 5 -66.02 -16.51 25.20
N ALA A 6 -64.72 -16.67 25.47
CA ALA A 6 -63.98 -15.81 26.39
C ALA A 6 -62.51 -15.70 25.92
N ILE A 7 -62.13 -14.51 25.45
CA ILE A 7 -60.75 -14.02 25.33
C ILE A 7 -60.40 -13.49 26.72
N PRO A 8 -59.27 -13.88 27.36
CA PRO A 8 -58.08 -13.04 27.25
C PRO A 8 -56.73 -13.76 27.43
N LEU A 9 -55.70 -13.26 26.76
CA LEU A 9 -54.50 -12.69 27.38
C LEU A 9 -53.35 -12.62 26.35
N LEU A 10 -53.00 -11.37 26.08
CA LEU A 10 -51.70 -10.90 25.63
C LEU A 10 -50.52 -11.83 25.99
N LEU A 11 -49.83 -12.31 24.96
CA LEU A 11 -48.43 -12.71 25.02
C LEU A 11 -47.74 -12.15 23.79
N ALA A 12 -47.26 -10.91 23.93
CA ALA A 12 -46.29 -10.31 23.03
C ALA A 12 -44.94 -11.02 23.25
N GLY A 13 -44.67 -12.07 22.47
CA GLY A 13 -43.35 -12.67 22.37
C GLY A 13 -42.51 -11.87 21.39
N LEU A 14 -41.71 -10.92 21.89
CA LEU A 14 -40.57 -10.39 21.15
C LEU A 14 -39.59 -11.54 20.90
N ALA A 15 -39.57 -12.07 19.67
CA ALA A 15 -38.44 -12.86 19.20
C ALA A 15 -37.25 -11.91 19.06
N LEU A 16 -36.40 -11.86 20.07
CA LEU A 16 -35.03 -11.39 19.93
C LEU A 16 -34.34 -12.32 18.92
N VAL A 17 -34.36 -11.94 17.65
CA VAL A 17 -33.38 -12.41 16.67
C VAL A 17 -32.06 -11.83 17.15
N GLY A 18 -31.38 -12.59 18.01
CA GLY A 18 -30.00 -12.34 18.35
C GLY A 18 -29.18 -12.53 17.08
N CYS A 19 -28.58 -11.46 16.58
CA CYS A 19 -27.47 -11.55 15.64
C CYS A 19 -26.41 -12.46 16.27
N THR A 20 -26.33 -13.70 15.80
CA THR A 20 -25.12 -14.49 15.97
C THR A 20 -24.06 -13.80 15.11
N ALA A 21 -23.23 -12.98 15.74
CA ALA A 21 -21.93 -12.67 15.19
C ALA A 21 -21.22 -14.01 15.04
N GLY A 22 -21.23 -14.54 13.82
CA GLY A 22 -20.34 -15.63 13.46
C GLY A 22 -18.90 -15.18 13.72
N PRO A 23 -17.97 -16.10 14.00
CA PRO A 23 -16.57 -15.75 13.99
C PRO A 23 -16.30 -15.10 12.64
N GLU A 24 -16.11 -13.78 12.63
CA GLU A 24 -15.53 -13.08 11.51
C GLU A 24 -14.17 -13.75 11.37
N ASP A 25 -14.06 -14.64 10.38
CA ASP A 25 -12.79 -15.07 9.81
C ASP A 25 -12.03 -13.77 9.58
N SER A 26 -11.16 -13.43 10.53
CA SER A 26 -10.21 -12.33 10.43
C SER A 26 -9.21 -12.79 9.38
N GLN A 27 -9.62 -12.74 8.12
CA GLN A 27 -8.72 -12.82 7.00
C GLN A 27 -7.72 -11.69 7.21
N ALA A 28 -6.48 -12.07 7.51
CA ALA A 28 -5.37 -11.14 7.52
C ALA A 28 -5.40 -10.37 6.20
N ALA A 29 -5.28 -9.05 6.30
CA ALA A 29 -5.22 -8.21 5.11
C ALA A 29 -4.12 -8.72 4.16
N PRO A 30 -4.30 -8.59 2.83
CA PRO A 30 -3.27 -8.92 1.87
C PRO A 30 -1.96 -8.22 2.25
N VAL A 31 -0.85 -8.96 2.24
CA VAL A 31 0.48 -8.40 2.47
C VAL A 31 0.83 -7.51 1.28
N ASP A 32 1.33 -6.31 1.56
CA ASP A 32 1.83 -5.42 0.53
C ASP A 32 3.01 -6.07 -0.22
N PRO A 33 3.01 -6.09 -1.57
CA PRO A 33 4.06 -6.75 -2.34
C PRO A 33 5.47 -6.21 -2.08
N ILE A 34 5.62 -4.93 -1.74
CA ILE A 34 6.91 -4.35 -1.36
C ILE A 34 7.33 -4.88 0.00
N ASP A 35 6.44 -4.89 0.99
CA ASP A 35 6.75 -5.47 2.31
C ASP A 35 7.16 -6.94 2.19
N ALA A 36 6.51 -7.72 1.31
CA ALA A 36 6.88 -9.11 1.03
C ALA A 36 8.27 -9.22 0.39
N ALA A 37 8.63 -8.33 -0.53
CA ALA A 37 9.94 -8.32 -1.18
C ALA A 37 11.10 -8.04 -0.20
N TYR A 38 10.84 -7.30 0.88
CA TYR A 38 11.84 -6.97 1.90
C TYR A 38 11.84 -7.89 3.13
N ALA A 39 11.00 -8.93 3.17
CA ALA A 39 10.80 -9.73 4.38
C ALA A 39 12.09 -10.37 4.93
N GLU A 40 12.91 -11.00 4.07
CA GLU A 40 14.17 -11.62 4.48
C GLU A 40 15.23 -10.59 4.87
N HIS A 41 15.27 -9.46 4.17
CA HIS A 41 16.14 -8.34 4.52
C HIS A 41 15.78 -7.78 5.91
N ASN A 42 14.51 -7.48 6.16
CA ASN A 42 14.06 -6.97 7.46
C ASN A 42 14.30 -7.97 8.59
N LYS A 43 14.09 -9.26 8.34
CA LYS A 43 14.43 -10.32 9.30
C LYS A 43 15.92 -10.28 9.68
N CYS A 44 16.82 -10.19 8.70
CA CYS A 44 18.25 -10.05 8.93
C CYS A 44 18.60 -8.79 9.72
N LEU A 45 17.96 -7.65 9.41
CA LEU A 45 18.15 -6.41 10.18
C LEU A 45 17.78 -6.61 11.66
N GLY A 46 16.66 -7.29 11.94
CA GLY A 46 16.24 -7.64 13.29
C GLY A 46 17.24 -8.54 14.04
N GLU A 47 17.78 -9.55 13.36
CA GLU A 47 18.83 -10.43 13.89
C GLU A 47 20.13 -9.65 14.22
N HIS A 48 20.37 -8.53 13.55
CA HIS A 48 21.47 -7.61 13.81
C HIS A 48 21.13 -6.41 14.71
N GLY A 49 19.99 -6.47 15.40
CA GLY A 49 19.65 -5.54 16.47
C GLY A 49 18.89 -4.30 16.04
N VAL A 50 18.55 -4.16 14.76
CA VAL A 50 17.63 -3.11 14.30
C VAL A 50 16.25 -3.38 14.90
N LYS A 51 15.64 -2.33 15.46
CA LYS A 51 14.29 -2.44 16.01
C LYS A 51 13.28 -2.54 14.88
N LEU A 52 12.50 -3.61 14.91
CA LEU A 52 11.38 -3.82 14.01
C LEU A 52 10.07 -3.65 14.77
N ARG A 53 9.05 -3.19 14.07
CA ARG A 53 7.66 -3.18 14.52
C ARG A 53 6.81 -3.98 13.58
N GLU A 54 5.77 -4.60 14.12
CA GLU A 54 4.78 -5.28 13.30
C GLU A 54 3.84 -4.24 12.68
N LYS A 55 3.81 -4.17 11.35
CA LYS A 55 2.92 -3.28 10.59
C LYS A 55 1.53 -3.91 10.45
N SER A 56 1.51 -5.20 10.22
CA SER A 56 0.33 -6.08 10.14
C SER A 56 0.76 -7.50 10.48
N THR A 57 -0.19 -8.41 10.69
CA THR A 57 0.08 -9.80 11.10
C THR A 57 1.19 -10.45 10.27
N GLY A 58 2.34 -10.72 10.90
CA GLY A 58 3.49 -11.36 10.29
C GLY A 58 4.37 -10.46 9.40
N VAL A 59 4.06 -9.17 9.29
CA VAL A 59 4.81 -8.18 8.50
C VAL A 59 5.62 -7.28 9.43
N TRP A 60 6.93 -7.50 9.44
CA TRP A 60 7.89 -6.74 10.25
C TRP A 60 8.61 -5.71 9.40
N VAL A 61 8.55 -4.45 9.83
CA VAL A 61 9.21 -3.32 9.18
C VAL A 61 10.11 -2.61 10.18
N VAL A 62 11.11 -1.88 9.70
CA VAL A 62 11.95 -1.04 10.57
C VAL A 62 11.08 -0.07 11.36
N ASP A 63 11.28 -0.04 12.67
CA ASP A 63 10.64 0.93 13.55
C ASP A 63 11.36 2.27 13.41
N LYS A 64 10.75 3.18 12.62
CA LYS A 64 11.31 4.50 12.33
C LYS A 64 11.46 5.38 13.57
N ASP A 65 10.70 5.11 14.63
CA ASP A 65 10.74 5.87 15.88
C ASP A 65 11.83 5.36 16.84
N ALA A 66 12.45 4.21 16.54
CA ALA A 66 13.45 3.55 17.38
C ALA A 66 14.76 3.23 16.64
N VAL A 67 15.11 4.01 15.60
CA VAL A 67 16.32 3.79 14.80
C VAL A 67 17.58 4.24 15.55
N ASP A 68 18.43 3.28 15.87
CA ASP A 68 19.85 3.56 16.15
C ASP A 68 20.62 3.57 14.83
N ARG A 69 21.16 4.74 14.46
CA ARG A 69 21.86 4.95 13.18
C ARG A 69 23.06 4.02 13.02
N LYS A 70 23.84 3.79 14.08
CA LYS A 70 25.03 2.96 13.99
C LYS A 70 24.65 1.49 13.80
N VAL A 71 23.68 1.01 14.57
CA VAL A 71 23.16 -0.36 14.45
C VAL A 71 22.59 -0.59 13.05
N MET A 72 21.84 0.38 12.52
CA MET A 72 21.28 0.30 11.17
C MET A 72 22.37 0.16 10.11
N VAL A 73 23.39 1.02 10.11
CA VAL A 73 24.48 0.95 9.12
C VAL A 73 25.26 -0.37 9.23
N ASP A 74 25.59 -0.80 10.45
CA ASP A 74 26.33 -2.05 10.66
C ASP A 74 25.51 -3.29 10.25
N ALA A 75 24.17 -3.24 10.40
CA ALA A 75 23.26 -4.29 9.98
C ALA A 75 23.08 -4.31 8.45
N GLU A 76 22.88 -3.14 7.83
CA GLU A 76 22.76 -2.98 6.38
C GLU A 76 23.97 -3.56 5.63
N GLU A 77 25.19 -3.27 6.10
CA GLU A 77 26.40 -3.84 5.49
C GLU A 77 26.42 -5.37 5.46
N LYS A 78 25.77 -6.02 6.43
CA LYS A 78 25.66 -7.49 6.52
C LYS A 78 24.47 -8.01 5.71
N CYS A 79 23.36 -7.28 5.71
CA CYS A 79 22.09 -7.69 5.14
C CYS A 79 21.88 -7.24 3.69
N LYS A 80 22.75 -6.40 3.12
CA LYS A 80 22.61 -5.85 1.76
C LYS A 80 22.49 -6.91 0.66
N SER A 81 23.05 -8.11 0.88
CA SER A 81 22.91 -9.23 -0.07
C SER A 81 21.49 -9.80 -0.17
N LEU A 82 20.63 -9.48 0.80
CA LEU A 82 19.23 -9.86 0.85
C LEU A 82 18.29 -8.76 0.33
N LEU A 83 18.83 -7.62 -0.11
CA LEU A 83 18.01 -6.58 -0.74
C LEU A 83 17.38 -7.15 -2.01
N PRO A 84 16.09 -6.87 -2.26
CA PRO A 84 15.45 -7.29 -3.49
C PRO A 84 16.14 -6.62 -4.68
N PHE A 85 16.52 -7.41 -5.67
CA PHE A 85 17.14 -6.91 -6.90
C PHE A 85 16.13 -6.18 -7.79
N GLU A 86 14.87 -6.64 -7.79
CA GLU A 86 13.75 -6.02 -8.48
C GLU A 86 12.59 -5.83 -7.49
N LEU A 87 11.99 -4.64 -7.50
CA LEU A 87 10.77 -4.38 -6.75
C LEU A 87 9.56 -4.67 -7.62
N PRO A 88 8.50 -5.28 -7.06
CA PRO A 88 7.21 -5.36 -7.73
C PRO A 88 6.73 -3.97 -8.15
N VAL A 89 6.28 -3.82 -9.40
CA VAL A 89 5.68 -2.56 -9.86
C VAL A 89 4.32 -2.38 -9.20
N ASP A 90 4.14 -1.25 -8.52
CA ASP A 90 2.81 -0.77 -8.11
C ASP A 90 1.96 -0.52 -9.37
N GLN A 91 0.97 -1.39 -9.57
CA GLN A 91 0.10 -1.35 -10.74
C GLN A 91 -0.75 -0.09 -10.81
N ASP A 92 -1.07 0.53 -9.68
CA ASP A 92 -1.82 1.78 -9.66
C ASP A 92 -0.90 2.97 -9.94
N ALA A 93 0.37 2.92 -9.49
CA ALA A 93 1.38 3.87 -9.95
C ALA A 93 1.63 3.78 -11.46
N LEU A 94 1.75 2.56 -12.01
CA LEU A 94 1.93 2.34 -13.44
C LEU A 94 0.77 2.93 -14.26
N LYS A 95 -0.49 2.67 -13.85
CA LYS A 95 -1.67 3.26 -14.50
C LYS A 95 -1.68 4.79 -14.44
N ARG A 96 -1.28 5.37 -13.30
CA ARG A 96 -1.16 6.84 -13.19
C ARG A 96 -0.11 7.36 -14.17
N ALA A 97 1.06 6.73 -14.25
CA ALA A 97 2.11 7.12 -15.19
C ALA A 97 1.68 6.99 -16.66
N GLN A 98 0.95 5.93 -17.03
CA GLN A 98 0.34 5.80 -18.36
C GLN A 98 -0.67 6.94 -18.65
N GLY A 99 -1.48 7.33 -17.66
CA GLY A 99 -2.38 8.47 -17.79
C GLY A 99 -1.65 9.81 -18.00
N VAL A 100 -0.49 10.00 -17.35
CA VAL A 100 0.39 11.15 -17.62
C VAL A 100 0.88 11.13 -19.06
N ALA A 101 1.34 9.97 -19.54
CA ALA A 101 1.85 9.81 -20.90
C ALA A 101 0.78 10.17 -21.95
N GLU A 102 -0.44 9.67 -21.77
CA GLU A 102 -1.57 10.01 -22.64
C GLU A 102 -1.91 11.51 -22.59
N CYS A 103 -1.84 12.13 -21.40
CA CYS A 103 -2.04 13.56 -21.27
C CYS A 103 -0.99 14.36 -22.06
N TYR A 104 0.29 13.99 -22.00
CA TYR A 104 1.35 14.64 -22.79
C TYR A 104 1.09 14.53 -24.29
N ARG A 105 0.71 13.34 -24.78
CA ARG A 105 0.34 13.13 -26.19
C ARG A 105 -0.80 14.03 -26.65
N ARG A 106 -1.82 14.20 -25.80
CA ARG A 106 -2.94 15.11 -26.07
C ARG A 106 -2.59 16.59 -25.99
N ASN A 107 -1.44 16.96 -25.43
CA ASN A 107 -1.02 18.34 -25.18
C ASN A 107 0.23 18.77 -25.96
N GLY A 108 0.51 18.11 -27.09
CA GLY A 108 1.53 18.56 -28.04
C GLY A 108 2.77 17.68 -28.13
N TYR A 109 2.81 16.57 -27.39
CA TYR A 109 3.91 15.60 -27.43
C TYR A 109 3.43 14.24 -27.96
N PRO A 110 2.99 14.13 -29.24
CA PRO A 110 2.33 12.92 -29.76
C PRO A 110 3.19 11.65 -29.65
N ASP A 111 4.51 11.79 -29.66
CA ASP A 111 5.48 10.70 -29.54
C ASP A 111 5.95 10.48 -28.09
N TRP A 112 5.30 11.08 -27.10
CA TRP A 112 5.64 10.89 -25.70
C TRP A 112 5.50 9.40 -25.31
N PRO A 113 6.56 8.77 -24.76
CA PRO A 113 6.58 7.34 -24.52
C PRO A 113 5.68 6.95 -23.35
N ASP A 114 5.28 5.68 -23.34
CA ASP A 114 4.70 5.05 -22.15
C ASP A 114 5.80 4.59 -21.19
N PRO A 115 5.51 4.44 -19.89
CA PRO A 115 6.45 3.86 -18.93
C PRO A 115 6.64 2.35 -19.21
N ASP A 116 7.82 1.84 -18.86
CA ASP A 116 8.13 0.41 -18.94
C ASP A 116 7.18 -0.37 -18.01
N PRO A 117 6.51 -1.44 -18.48
CA PRO A 117 5.54 -2.18 -17.68
C PRO A 117 6.15 -3.01 -16.54
N LYS A 118 7.46 -3.25 -16.56
CA LYS A 118 8.23 -4.00 -15.55
C LYS A 118 8.92 -3.13 -14.53
N THR A 119 9.23 -1.87 -14.85
CA THR A 119 9.88 -0.95 -13.89
C THR A 119 8.98 0.22 -13.49
N GLY A 120 7.99 0.57 -14.31
CA GLY A 120 7.16 1.77 -14.15
C GLY A 120 7.86 3.07 -14.56
N GLU A 121 9.09 2.99 -15.07
CA GLU A 121 9.91 4.15 -15.41
C GLU A 121 9.70 4.58 -16.86
N PHE A 122 9.82 5.89 -17.13
CA PHE A 122 9.90 6.36 -18.50
C PHE A 122 11.31 6.12 -19.09
N PRO A 123 11.44 5.94 -20.41
CA PRO A 123 12.74 5.77 -21.05
C PRO A 123 13.69 6.95 -20.77
N GLU A 124 14.99 6.68 -20.67
CA GLU A 124 15.99 7.74 -20.54
C GLU A 124 15.87 8.79 -21.66
N GLY A 125 15.97 10.07 -21.29
CA GLY A 125 15.83 11.19 -22.22
C GLY A 125 14.39 11.64 -22.48
N SER A 126 13.39 11.06 -21.80
CA SER A 126 12.03 11.65 -21.77
C SER A 126 12.01 12.89 -20.87
N ASP A 127 12.43 14.03 -21.43
CA ASP A 127 12.52 15.30 -20.71
C ASP A 127 11.13 15.90 -20.45
N MET A 128 10.67 15.85 -19.19
CA MET A 128 9.42 16.52 -18.75
C MET A 128 9.65 18.02 -18.49
N ASN A 129 10.38 18.72 -19.34
CA ASN A 129 10.83 20.10 -19.06
C ASN A 129 9.79 21.19 -19.43
N ASP A 130 8.70 20.82 -20.11
CA ASP A 130 7.59 21.73 -20.37
C ASP A 130 6.73 21.92 -19.12
N SER A 131 7.08 22.95 -18.35
CA SER A 131 6.38 23.31 -17.11
C SER A 131 4.88 23.60 -17.29
N ALA A 132 4.40 23.93 -18.49
CA ALA A 132 2.98 24.16 -18.73
C ALA A 132 2.24 22.84 -18.89
N VAL A 133 2.76 21.92 -19.71
CA VAL A 133 2.18 20.58 -19.89
C VAL A 133 2.33 19.74 -18.63
N MET A 134 3.47 19.81 -17.95
CA MET A 134 3.67 19.17 -16.64
C MET A 134 2.59 19.61 -15.64
N ARG A 135 2.38 20.91 -15.43
CA ARG A 135 1.34 21.39 -14.50
C ARG A 135 -0.06 20.90 -14.86
N LYS A 136 -0.35 20.70 -16.14
CA LYS A 136 -1.65 20.20 -16.62
C LYS A 136 -1.81 18.69 -16.46
N CYS A 137 -0.70 17.95 -16.60
CA CYS A 137 -0.70 16.50 -16.69
C CYS A 137 -0.17 15.81 -15.43
N SER A 138 0.41 16.53 -14.47
CA SER A 138 0.88 15.97 -13.20
C SER A 138 -0.28 15.35 -12.42
N PRO A 139 -0.15 14.10 -11.97
CA PRO A 139 -1.11 13.53 -11.04
C PRO A 139 -0.93 14.24 -9.69
N VAL A 140 -2.02 14.72 -9.09
CA VAL A 140 -2.02 15.10 -7.68
C VAL A 140 -1.83 13.80 -6.90
N ALA A 141 -0.68 13.63 -6.24
CA ALA A 141 -0.48 12.48 -5.36
C ALA A 141 -1.51 12.58 -4.21
N PRO A 142 -2.17 11.48 -3.80
CA PRO A 142 -2.74 11.43 -2.47
C PRO A 142 -1.59 11.64 -1.48
N GLU A 143 -1.77 12.51 -0.49
CA GLU A 143 -0.71 13.02 0.41
C GLU A 143 0.01 11.91 1.23
N ASP A 144 -0.47 10.66 1.17
CA ASP A 144 -0.05 9.58 2.05
C ASP A 144 1.02 8.64 1.45
N ASN A 145 1.37 8.78 0.16
CA ASN A 145 2.23 7.82 -0.56
C ASN A 145 3.61 8.34 -0.98
N LEU A 146 3.96 9.58 -0.66
CA LEU A 146 5.33 10.08 -0.81
C LEU A 146 5.99 10.07 0.57
N GLY A 147 6.44 8.87 0.97
CA GLY A 147 7.52 8.77 1.94
C GLY A 147 8.60 9.74 1.50
N THR A 148 8.82 10.75 2.33
CA THR A 148 9.73 11.87 2.09
C THR A 148 11.10 11.35 1.67
N ALA A 149 11.37 11.36 0.36
CA ALA A 149 12.73 11.32 -0.13
C ALA A 149 13.41 12.59 0.39
N PRO A 150 14.56 12.50 1.09
CA PRO A 150 15.25 13.70 1.52
C PRO A 150 15.75 14.43 0.28
N VAL A 151 15.18 15.60 0.03
CA VAL A 151 15.84 16.66 -0.74
C VAL A 151 17.15 16.95 -0.02
N SER A 152 18.25 16.48 -0.62
CA SER A 152 19.60 16.84 -0.20
C SER A 152 19.82 18.29 -0.59
N GLY A 153 19.83 19.18 0.41
CA GLY A 153 20.23 20.58 0.31
C GLY A 153 21.31 20.88 1.34
#